data_AF-A0A965XLU5-F1
#
_entry.id   AF-A0A965XLU5-F1
#
_cell.length_a   1.000
_cell.length_b   1.000
_cell.length_c   1.000
_cell.angle_alpha   90.00
_cell.angle_beta   90.00
_cell.angle_gamma   90.00
#
_symmetry.space_group_name_H-M   'P 1'
#
loop_
_entity.id
_entity.type
_entity.pdbx_description
1 polymer ?
#
loop_
_entity_poly.entity_id
_entity_poly.type
_entity_poly.pdbx_seq_one_letter_code
_entity_poly.pdbx_strand_id
1 'polypeptide(L)'
;MLCYERQRWTILHEIGHIYLGHLEPDCQLSSVEKEAEANFFAKYSIAPPPLINYANCSCPKDVANRFHVSSQASIYLFDYYQKWLHFGPRKYEQFEFAMIVRFLPA
;
A
#
# COMPACT_ATOMS: atom_id res chain seq x y z
N MET A 1 -22.13 6.45 7.33
CA MET A 1 -21.61 5.42 6.41
C MET A 1 -20.24 5.90 5.94
N LEU A 2 -19.16 5.16 6.21
CA LEU A 2 -17.82 5.54 5.75
C LEU A 2 -17.76 5.42 4.21
N CYS A 3 -17.04 6.31 3.52
CA CYS A 3 -16.87 6.23 2.06
C CYS A 3 -16.08 4.96 1.68
N TYR A 4 -16.26 4.49 0.44
CA TYR A 4 -15.67 3.23 -0.07
C TYR A 4 -14.16 3.15 0.19
N GLU A 5 -13.43 4.23 -0.05
CA GLU A 5 -11.98 4.29 0.13
C GLU A 5 -11.58 4.09 1.59
N ARG A 6 -12.35 4.64 2.53
CA ARG A 6 -12.12 4.46 3.97
C ARG A 6 -12.48 3.05 4.43
N GLN A 7 -13.55 2.46 3.89
CA GLN A 7 -13.88 1.06 4.18
C GLN A 7 -12.77 0.12 3.70
N ARG A 8 -12.28 0.30 2.47
CA ARG A 8 -11.19 -0.50 1.91
C ARG A 8 -9.89 -0.34 2.70
N TRP A 9 -9.56 0.88 3.12
CA TRP A 9 -8.43 1.15 4.01
C TRP A 9 -8.56 0.39 5.34
N THR A 10 -9.67 0.57 6.05
CA THR A 10 -9.90 -0.08 7.34
C THR A 10 -9.85 -1.60 7.23
N ILE A 11 -10.49 -2.19 6.21
CA ILE A 11 -10.45 -3.65 6.01
C ILE A 11 -9.01 -4.14 5.85
N LEU A 12 -8.20 -3.48 5.01
CA LEU A 12 -6.81 -3.89 4.80
C LEU A 12 -5.93 -3.64 6.03
N HIS A 13 -6.21 -2.61 6.82
CA HIS A 13 -5.55 -2.33 8.09
C HIS A 13 -5.79 -3.46 9.10
N GLU A 14 -7.05 -3.84 9.29
CA GLU A 14 -7.39 -4.96 10.19
C GLU A 14 -6.86 -6.31 9.69
N ILE A 15 -6.88 -6.56 8.37
CA ILE A 15 -6.20 -7.72 7.78
C ILE A 15 -4.70 -7.67 8.08
N GLY A 16 -4.08 -6.50 8.06
CA GLY A 16 -2.68 -6.31 8.43
C GLY A 16 -2.41 -6.76 9.87
N HIS A 17 -3.25 -6.35 10.83
CA HIS A 17 -3.14 -6.82 12.21
C HIS A 17 -3.23 -8.34 12.35
N ILE A 18 -4.15 -8.98 11.61
CA ILE A 18 -4.32 -10.44 11.64
C ILE A 18 -3.12 -11.13 10.98
N TYR A 19 -2.76 -10.72 9.77
CA TYR A 19 -1.71 -11.35 8.96
C TYR A 19 -0.32 -11.25 9.62
N LEU A 20 -0.04 -10.13 10.28
CA LEU A 20 1.22 -9.90 11.00
C LEU A 20 1.22 -10.47 12.42
N GLY A 21 0.13 -11.12 12.85
CA GLY A 21 0.03 -11.74 14.18
C GLY A 21 -0.02 -10.73 15.34
N HIS A 22 -0.45 -9.49 15.08
CA HIS A 22 -0.53 -8.45 16.13
C HIS A 22 -1.53 -8.78 17.24
N LEU A 23 -2.49 -9.65 16.93
CA LEU A 23 -3.53 -10.12 17.84
C LEU A 23 -3.10 -11.32 18.68
N GLU A 24 -1.95 -11.93 18.37
CA GLU A 24 -1.46 -13.08 19.10
C GLU A 24 -0.94 -12.68 20.49
N PRO A 25 -1.14 -13.53 21.52
CA PRO A 25 -0.77 -13.20 22.89
C PRO A 25 0.74 -13.00 23.09
N ASP A 26 1.57 -13.61 22.26
CA ASP A 26 3.03 -13.56 22.31
C ASP A 26 3.63 -12.42 21.49
N CYS A 27 2.82 -11.61 20.81
CA CYS A 27 3.30 -10.46 20.05
C CYS A 27 3.91 -9.39 20.98
N GLN A 28 5.22 -9.19 20.88
CA GLN A 28 6.00 -8.30 21.76
C GLN A 28 6.02 -6.83 21.34
N LEU A 29 5.44 -6.50 20.18
CA LEU A 29 5.40 -5.12 19.67
C LEU A 29 4.51 -4.24 20.55
N SER A 30 4.88 -2.98 20.72
CA SER A 30 4.01 -1.97 21.32
C SER A 30 2.78 -1.72 20.44
N SER A 31 1.73 -1.13 21.01
CA SER A 31 0.55 -0.74 20.23
C SER A 31 0.92 0.21 19.09
N VAL A 32 1.86 1.14 19.31
CA VAL A 32 2.31 2.09 18.29
C VAL A 32 2.99 1.39 17.12
N GLU A 33 3.84 0.40 17.38
CA GLU A 33 4.50 -0.40 16.34
C GLU A 33 3.48 -1.25 15.56
N LYS A 34 2.55 -1.91 16.27
CA LYS A 34 1.46 -2.69 15.64
C LYS A 34 0.63 -1.84 14.68
N GLU A 35 0.23 -0.65 15.11
CA GLU A 35 -0.53 0.28 14.26
C GLU A 35 0.30 0.79 13.08
N ALA A 36 1.59 1.10 13.30
CA ALA A 36 2.47 1.57 12.23
C ALA A 36 2.67 0.49 11.14
N GLU A 37 2.89 -0.76 11.54
CA GLU A 37 3.04 -1.88 10.62
C GLU A 37 1.73 -2.22 9.89
N ALA A 38 0.59 -2.21 10.57
CA ALA A 38 -0.72 -2.41 9.94
C ALA A 38 -1.07 -1.28 8.94
N ASN A 39 -0.77 -0.03 9.29
CA ASN A 39 -0.91 1.10 8.36
C ASN A 39 -0.01 0.94 7.12
N PHE A 40 1.24 0.49 7.32
CA PHE A 40 2.16 0.23 6.22
C PHE A 40 1.63 -0.91 5.33
N PHE A 41 1.16 -2.00 5.93
CA PHE A 41 0.55 -3.12 5.22
C PHE A 41 -0.63 -2.68 4.37
N ALA A 42 -1.57 -1.91 4.95
CA ALA A 42 -2.74 -1.40 4.23
C ALA A 42 -2.32 -0.49 3.07
N LYS A 43 -1.42 0.46 3.32
CA LYS A 43 -0.89 1.38 2.31
C LYS A 43 -0.26 0.63 1.14
N TYR A 44 0.64 -0.32 1.44
CA TYR A 44 1.35 -1.10 0.43
C TYR A 44 0.39 -2.00 -0.34
N SER A 45 -0.59 -2.61 0.33
CA SER A 45 -1.61 -3.46 -0.31
C SER A 45 -2.52 -2.70 -1.27
N ILE A 46 -2.83 -1.42 -0.98
CA ILE A 46 -3.70 -0.60 -1.83
C ILE A 46 -3.00 -0.14 -3.10
N ALA A 47 -1.80 0.41 -2.96
CA ALA A 47 -1.06 1.00 -4.07
C ALA A 47 0.45 0.79 -3.88
N PRO A 48 0.97 -0.42 -4.17
CA PRO A 48 2.40 -0.69 -4.11
C PRO A 48 3.17 0.22 -5.09
N PRO A 49 4.32 0.80 -4.69
CA PRO A 49 5.14 1.61 -5.60
C PRO A 49 5.48 0.93 -6.94
N PRO A 50 5.79 -0.39 -7.00
CA PRO A 50 6.02 -1.07 -8.26
C PRO A 50 4.82 -1.03 -9.21
N LEU A 51 3.60 -1.14 -8.68
CA LEU A 51 2.38 -1.06 -9.47
C LEU A 51 2.06 0.38 -9.89
N ILE A 52 2.36 1.37 -9.04
CA ILE A 52 2.26 2.79 -9.41
C ILE A 52 3.22 3.11 -10.57
N ASN A 53 4.46 2.62 -10.50
CA ASN A 53 5.45 2.74 -11.57
C ASN A 53 4.96 2.07 -12.85
N TYR A 54 4.47 0.83 -12.73
CA TYR A 54 3.98 0.05 -13.86
C TYR A 54 2.74 0.70 -14.53
N ALA A 55 1.83 1.26 -13.73
CA ALA A 55 0.67 1.99 -14.22
C ALA A 55 1.01 3.38 -14.81
N ASN A 56 2.29 3.76 -14.81
CA ASN A 56 2.82 5.02 -15.33
C ASN A 56 2.10 6.25 -14.74
N CYS A 57 1.80 6.22 -13.44
CA CYS A 57 1.21 7.37 -12.76
C CYS A 57 2.24 8.50 -12.65
N SER A 58 1.87 9.69 -13.12
CA SER A 58 2.74 10.86 -13.20
C SER A 58 2.42 11.94 -12.16
N CYS A 59 1.25 11.83 -11.51
CA CYS A 59 0.81 12.75 -10.46
C CYS A 59 -0.11 12.08 -9.44
N PRO A 60 -0.39 12.71 -8.28
CA PRO A 60 -1.32 12.19 -7.28
C PRO A 60 -2.74 11.93 -7.83
N LYS A 61 -3.18 12.67 -8.85
CA LYS A 61 -4.50 12.45 -9.47
C LYS A 61 -4.56 11.12 -10.23
N ASP A 62 -3.48 10.72 -10.90
CA ASP A 62 -3.41 9.42 -11.58
C ASP A 62 -3.51 8.28 -10.55
N VAL A 63 -2.82 8.42 -9.42
CA VAL A 63 -2.88 7.44 -8.32
C VAL A 63 -4.29 7.32 -7.75
N ALA A 64 -4.96 8.45 -7.49
CA ALA A 64 -6.34 8.46 -7.00
C ALA A 64 -7.29 7.69 -7.95
N ASN A 65 -7.20 7.98 -9.24
CA ASN A 65 -8.05 7.37 -10.25
C ASN A 65 -7.75 5.89 -10.47
N ARG A 66 -6.46 5.51 -10.50
CA ARG A 66 -6.03 4.14 -10.82
C ARG A 66 -6.17 3.18 -9.66
N PHE A 67 -5.98 3.65 -8.43
CA PHE A 67 -6.00 2.82 -7.22
C PHE A 67 -7.25 3.06 -6.36
N HIS A 68 -8.18 3.92 -6.78
CA HIS A 68 -9.45 4.21 -6.11
C HIS A 68 -9.24 4.62 -4.64
N VAL A 69 -8.44 5.66 -4.44
CA VAL A 69 -8.14 6.26 -3.14
C VAL A 69 -8.57 7.72 -3.12
N SER A 70 -8.75 8.29 -1.93
CA SER A 70 -9.08 9.71 -1.78
C SER A 70 -7.93 10.59 -2.30
N SER A 71 -8.26 11.82 -2.70
CA SER A 71 -7.26 12.82 -3.14
C SER A 71 -6.17 13.06 -2.10
N GLN A 72 -6.52 13.02 -0.81
CA GLN A 72 -5.53 13.20 0.26
C GLN A 72 -4.59 12.01 0.36
N ALA A 73 -5.13 10.78 0.31
CA ALA A 73 -4.31 9.56 0.38
C ALA A 73 -3.39 9.44 -0.83
N SER A 74 -3.85 9.87 -2.01
CA SER A 74 -3.05 9.80 -3.24
C SER A 74 -1.80 10.69 -3.20
N ILE A 75 -1.85 11.84 -2.50
CA ILE A 75 -0.67 12.69 -2.28
C ILE A 75 0.39 11.93 -1.49
N TYR A 76 0.01 11.29 -0.38
CA TYR A 76 0.95 10.52 0.45
C TYR A 76 1.50 9.29 -0.27
N LEU A 77 0.66 8.61 -1.07
CA LEU A 77 1.09 7.46 -1.87
C LEU A 77 2.06 7.88 -2.97
N PHE A 78 1.79 8.99 -3.65
CA PHE A 78 2.66 9.49 -4.71
C PHE A 78 4.02 9.98 -4.15
N ASP A 79 4.04 10.68 -3.02
CA ASP A 79 5.29 11.06 -2.32
C ASP A 79 6.11 9.81 -1.94
N TYR A 80 5.45 8.78 -1.41
CA TYR A 80 6.12 7.52 -1.10
C TYR A 80 6.68 6.83 -2.35
N TYR A 81 5.93 6.82 -3.45
CA TYR A 81 6.40 6.32 -4.74
C TYR A 81 7.61 7.10 -5.26
N GLN A 82 7.62 8.43 -5.15
CA GLN A 82 8.78 9.25 -5.54
C GLN A 82 10.02 8.91 -4.71
N LYS A 83 9.86 8.67 -3.40
CA LYS A 83 10.94 8.17 -2.55
C LYS A 83 11.42 6.78 -2.98
N TRP A 84 10.49 5.87 -3.33
CA TRP A 84 10.84 4.56 -3.86
C TRP A 84 11.62 4.65 -5.19
N LEU A 85 11.29 5.57 -6.10
CA LEU A 85 12.08 5.80 -7.32
C LEU A 85 13.49 6.29 -7.02
N HIS A 86 13.66 7.12 -6.00
CA HIS A 86 14.94 7.75 -5.70
C HIS A 86 15.87 6.86 -4.85
N PHE A 87 15.31 6.14 -3.89
CA PHE A 87 16.06 5.34 -2.90
C PHE A 87 15.85 3.83 -3.02
N GLY A 88 14.88 3.39 -3.80
CA GLY A 88 14.56 1.97 -3.98
C GLY A 88 15.48 1.25 -4.96
N PRO A 89 15.23 -0.04 -5.20
CA PRO A 89 16.04 -0.85 -6.08
C PRO A 89 15.91 -0.39 -7.55
N ARG A 90 17.01 -0.45 -8.31
CA ARG A 90 17.03 -0.06 -9.74
C ARG A 90 16.28 -1.03 -10.65
N LYS A 91 16.00 -2.24 -10.15
CA LYS A 91 15.27 -3.30 -10.83
C LYS A 91 14.21 -3.80 -9.87
N TYR A 92 13.09 -4.28 -10.40
CA TYR A 92 12.08 -4.93 -9.58
C TYR A 92 12.66 -6.17 -8.90
N GLU A 93 12.30 -6.33 -7.64
CA GLU A 93 12.54 -7.59 -6.92
C GLU A 93 11.66 -8.71 -7.49
N GLN A 94 12.05 -9.97 -7.28
CA GLN A 94 11.32 -11.11 -7.85
C GLN A 94 9.83 -11.13 -7.46
N PHE A 95 9.53 -10.77 -6.21
CA PHE A 95 8.15 -10.72 -5.72
C PHE A 95 7.37 -9.54 -6.33
N GLU A 96 8.03 -8.41 -6.59
CA GLU A 96 7.40 -7.25 -7.24
C GLU A 96 7.05 -7.57 -8.69
N PHE A 97 7.93 -8.27 -9.41
CA PHE A 97 7.64 -8.76 -10.75
C PHE A 97 6.45 -9.74 -10.75
N ALA A 98 6.45 -10.69 -9.81
CA ALA A 98 5.33 -11.62 -9.61
C ALA A 98 4.00 -10.90 -9.31
N MET A 99 4.04 -9.80 -8.56
CA MET A 99 2.88 -8.96 -8.29
C MET A 99 2.42 -8.22 -9.56
N ILE A 100 3.34 -7.61 -10.31
CA ILE A 100 3.04 -6.90 -11.57
C ILE A 100 2.38 -7.84 -12.59
N VAL A 101 2.92 -9.05 -12.79
CA VAL A 101 2.37 -10.02 -13.74
C VAL A 101 0.92 -10.40 -13.41
N ARG A 102 0.58 -10.52 -12.11
CA ARG A 102 -0.79 -10.83 -11.67
C ARG A 102 -1.73 -9.63 -11.71
N PHE A 103 -1.18 -8.42 -11.73
CA PHE A 103 -1.95 -7.19 -11.85
C PHE A 103 -2.41 -6.89 -13.30
N LEU A 104 -1.91 -7.66 -14.27
CA LEU A 104 -2.34 -7.58 -15.66
C LEU A 104 -3.76 -8.12 -15.82
N PRO A 105 -4.66 -7.44 -16.57
CA PRO A 105 -5.86 -8.10 -17.07
C PRO A 105 -5.43 -9.26 -17.98
N ALA A 106 -6.04 -10.43 -17.76
CA ALA A 106 -5.88 -11.62 -18.61
C ALA A 106 -6.42 -11.38 -20.02
#